data_AF-A0AA86QLB7-F1
#
_entry.id   AF-A0AA86QLB7-F1
#
_cell.length_a   1.000
_cell.length_b   1.000
_cell.length_c   1.000
_cell.angle_alpha   90.00
_cell.angle_beta   90.00
_cell.angle_gamma   90.00
#
_symmetry.space_group_name_H-M   'P 1'
#
loop_
_entity.id
_entity.type
_entity.pdbx_description
1 polymer ?
#
loop_
_entity_poly.entity_id
_entity_poly.type
_entity_poly.pdbx_seq_one_letter_code
_entity_poly.pdbx_strand_id
1 'polypeptide(L)'
;MCFAACGSRQPPEWFEACSTGNIEQITDLMDDCTQHRDHRPFQIYSKNEQQFMVHTGFTGLMYAIVNNQQEVVELLLNEEYDILCNQDTVVQTSEQWYTHQITVDMQIIQSLKKNNIQYYSQVPAGSTILDLALLLGNLELYIQLAQKLPRRIINHINESGYNNLFYLIELSKFFYLEPVNELTRPLFKFLFQRQALFYSIHSPTSIKRCLIHGSYAMLDILFSLFSKKYKVAFTSFIDNCNLQDYQDTKEQLKCVQLIAKFKQNEYDEEQSEQNSENNKEPVIVNETVPEEPTQSTKASNKIPTKTSFVKPLAKSEKDENEQEKFCTAHEQLNFKHFTYSLPKASALLKKVETVKVEDLKPEDLDLQVANLSKEAVKEVQKEDEKIEVDEMVDDLGLIEDIDELKAEIAFEEVKQEVKEPVTEIENKEEVDAEGEEEEGIDAETV
;
A
#
# COMPACT_ATOMS: atom_id res chain seq x y z
N MET A 1 -49.19 0.31 12.35
CA MET A 1 -47.92 0.93 12.78
C MET A 1 -47.47 1.81 11.63
N CYS A 2 -47.61 3.12 11.78
CA CYS A 2 -47.15 4.07 10.77
C CYS A 2 -45.62 4.12 10.86
N PHE A 3 -44.92 3.63 9.85
CA PHE A 3 -43.54 4.04 9.60
C PHE A 3 -43.62 5.52 9.21
N ALA A 4 -43.50 6.41 10.19
CA ALA A 4 -43.17 7.78 9.91
C ALA A 4 -41.92 7.73 9.04
N ALA A 5 -42.01 8.26 7.82
CA ALA A 5 -40.85 8.52 7.00
C ALA A 5 -39.97 9.47 7.83
N CYS A 6 -39.07 8.88 8.61
CA CYS A 6 -38.00 9.57 9.27
C CYS A 6 -37.16 10.06 8.10
N GLY A 7 -37.46 11.27 7.61
CA GLY A 7 -36.52 12.08 6.87
C GLY A 7 -35.40 12.41 7.86
N SER A 8 -34.63 11.40 8.24
CA SER A 8 -33.50 11.45 9.12
C SER A 8 -32.46 12.28 8.38
N ARG A 9 -32.60 13.60 8.50
CA ARG A 9 -31.49 14.52 8.29
C ARG A 9 -30.40 13.98 9.19
N GLN A 10 -29.41 13.34 8.57
CA GLN A 10 -28.25 12.84 9.28
C GLN A 10 -27.67 14.00 10.08
N PRO A 11 -27.38 13.81 11.37
CA PRO A 11 -26.96 14.89 12.25
C PRO A 11 -25.64 15.44 11.71
N PRO A 12 -25.60 16.71 11.24
CA PRO A 12 -24.35 17.36 10.85
C PRO A 12 -23.30 17.31 11.97
N GLU A 13 -23.77 17.17 13.22
CA GLU A 13 -22.96 17.00 14.42
C GLU A 13 -22.06 15.75 14.38
N TRP A 14 -22.49 14.64 13.75
CA TRP A 14 -21.67 13.41 13.65
C TRP A 14 -20.37 13.66 12.88
N PHE A 15 -20.49 14.20 11.67
CA PHE A 15 -19.33 14.47 10.82
C PHE A 15 -18.45 15.59 11.39
N GLU A 16 -19.04 16.61 12.03
CA GLU A 16 -18.27 17.63 12.75
C GLU A 16 -17.50 17.04 13.94
N ALA A 17 -18.11 16.14 14.71
CA ALA A 17 -17.45 15.47 15.83
C ALA A 17 -16.27 14.61 15.34
N CYS A 18 -16.45 13.83 14.26
CA CYS A 18 -15.39 13.05 13.64
C CYS A 18 -14.24 13.91 13.10
N SER A 19 -14.56 15.06 12.49
CA SER A 19 -13.56 15.99 11.96
C SER A 19 -12.76 16.69 13.07
N THR A 20 -13.40 16.97 14.21
CA THR A 20 -12.78 17.71 15.33
C THR A 20 -12.14 16.81 16.40
N GLY A 21 -12.36 15.49 16.34
CA GLY A 21 -11.82 14.56 17.32
C GLY A 21 -12.63 14.48 18.62
N ASN A 22 -13.91 14.85 18.62
CA ASN A 22 -14.75 14.83 19.83
C ASN A 22 -15.24 13.41 20.16
N ILE A 23 -14.38 12.59 20.79
CA ILE A 23 -14.63 11.17 21.08
C ILE A 23 -15.91 10.94 21.91
N GLU A 24 -16.22 11.80 22.89
CA GLU A 24 -17.42 11.67 23.72
C GLU A 24 -18.69 11.75 22.87
N GLN A 25 -18.79 12.78 22.03
CA GLN A 25 -19.93 12.97 21.14
C GLN A 25 -20.01 11.88 20.06
N ILE A 26 -18.88 11.40 19.55
CA ILE A 26 -18.85 10.27 18.62
C ILE A 26 -19.41 9.03 19.31
N THR A 27 -18.96 8.73 20.52
CA THR A 27 -19.42 7.56 21.28
C THR A 27 -20.94 7.62 21.52
N ASP A 28 -21.48 8.79 21.85
CA ASP A 28 -22.92 8.98 22.07
C ASP A 28 -23.76 8.81 20.79
N LEU A 29 -23.19 9.13 19.61
CA LEU A 29 -23.87 9.08 18.32
C LEU A 29 -23.57 7.81 17.50
N MET A 30 -22.61 6.98 17.94
CA MET A 30 -22.04 5.89 17.16
C MET A 30 -23.11 4.88 16.73
N ASP A 31 -23.97 4.45 17.65
CA ASP A 31 -25.00 3.43 17.38
C ASP A 31 -25.98 3.86 16.26
N ASP A 32 -26.23 5.16 16.13
CA ASP A 32 -27.18 5.71 15.16
C ASP A 32 -26.53 6.18 13.85
N CYS A 33 -25.25 6.58 13.89
CA CYS A 33 -24.61 7.33 12.81
C CYS A 33 -23.49 6.58 12.08
N THR A 34 -23.02 5.45 12.60
CA THR A 34 -21.96 4.68 11.95
C THR A 34 -22.37 4.24 10.54
N GLN A 35 -21.41 4.20 9.61
CA GLN A 35 -21.60 3.90 8.18
C GLN A 35 -22.43 4.93 7.40
N HIS A 36 -22.92 5.99 8.03
CA HIS A 36 -23.63 7.06 7.33
C HIS A 36 -22.66 7.89 6.50
N ARG A 37 -23.17 8.38 5.36
CA ARG A 37 -22.42 9.20 4.40
C ARG A 37 -22.97 10.60 4.37
N ASP A 38 -22.09 11.59 4.44
CA ASP A 38 -22.48 12.98 4.47
C ASP A 38 -23.16 13.42 3.15
N HIS A 39 -24.48 13.64 3.18
CA HIS A 39 -25.23 14.07 2.01
C HIS A 39 -25.20 15.58 1.77
N ARG A 40 -24.53 16.37 2.63
CA ARG A 40 -24.42 17.81 2.46
C ARG A 40 -23.60 18.11 1.19
N PRO A 41 -23.95 19.15 0.42
CA PRO A 41 -23.17 19.53 -0.75
C PRO A 41 -21.76 19.99 -0.34
N PHE A 42 -20.79 19.83 -1.25
CA PHE A 42 -19.45 20.34 -1.03
C PHE A 42 -19.49 21.83 -0.68
N GLN A 43 -18.94 22.19 0.47
CA GLN A 43 -18.87 23.56 0.93
C GLN A 43 -17.63 23.76 1.81
N ILE A 44 -17.07 24.96 1.73
CA ILE A 44 -15.97 25.39 2.59
C ILE A 44 -16.51 26.52 3.46
N TYR A 45 -16.42 26.37 4.77
CA TYR A 45 -16.87 27.38 5.73
C TYR A 45 -15.86 27.52 6.86
N SER A 46 -16.00 28.60 7.64
CA SER A 46 -15.15 28.86 8.80
C SER A 46 -15.98 28.90 10.07
N LYS A 47 -15.49 28.25 11.12
CA LYS A 47 -16.08 28.25 12.47
C LYS A 47 -14.94 28.43 13.46
N ASN A 48 -15.00 29.49 14.27
CA ASN A 48 -13.94 29.83 15.24
C ASN A 48 -12.53 29.93 14.60
N GLU A 49 -12.40 30.65 13.48
CA GLU A 49 -11.15 30.82 12.73
C GLU A 49 -10.56 29.55 12.08
N GLN A 50 -11.12 28.37 12.36
CA GLN A 50 -10.79 27.12 11.69
C GLN A 50 -11.64 26.97 10.42
N GLN A 51 -11.00 26.55 9.32
CA GLN A 51 -11.67 26.21 8.07
C GLN A 51 -12.12 24.74 8.10
N PHE A 52 -13.34 24.51 7.64
CA PHE A 52 -13.95 23.19 7.51
C PHE A 52 -14.38 22.96 6.07
N MET A 53 -14.13 21.75 5.57
CA MET A 53 -14.57 21.31 4.26
C MET A 53 -15.63 20.22 4.44
N VAL A 54 -16.75 20.37 3.74
CA VAL A 54 -17.75 19.31 3.63
C VAL A 54 -17.48 18.54 2.35
N HIS A 55 -17.41 17.21 2.47
CA HIS A 55 -17.18 16.30 1.37
C HIS A 55 -18.42 15.41 1.23
N THR A 56 -19.21 15.66 0.20
CA THR A 56 -20.39 14.84 -0.08
C THR A 56 -19.97 13.38 -0.26
N GLY A 57 -20.64 12.47 0.45
CA GLY A 57 -20.42 11.04 0.37
C GLY A 57 -19.39 10.45 1.33
N PHE A 58 -18.67 11.30 2.08
CA PHE A 58 -17.68 10.85 3.07
C PHE A 58 -18.35 10.28 4.32
N THR A 59 -17.69 9.30 4.94
CA THR A 59 -18.07 8.75 6.25
C THR A 59 -17.34 9.45 7.39
N GLY A 60 -17.67 9.14 8.64
CA GLY A 60 -16.98 9.67 9.81
C GLY A 60 -15.48 9.37 9.80
N LEU A 61 -15.11 8.14 9.45
CA LEU A 61 -13.72 7.69 9.34
C LEU A 61 -12.93 8.48 8.28
N MET A 62 -13.52 8.77 7.12
CA MET A 62 -12.86 9.60 6.09
C MET A 62 -12.60 11.02 6.58
N TYR A 63 -13.55 11.62 7.30
CA TYR A 63 -13.36 12.93 7.94
C TYR A 63 -12.25 12.91 8.98
N ALA A 64 -12.17 11.86 9.80
CA ALA A 64 -11.10 11.68 10.78
C ALA A 64 -9.73 11.59 10.11
N ILE A 65 -9.61 10.86 8.99
CA ILE A 65 -8.38 10.75 8.21
C ILE A 65 -7.95 12.10 7.62
N VAL A 66 -8.87 12.83 6.97
CA VAL A 66 -8.58 14.15 6.39
C VAL A 66 -8.10 15.15 7.44
N ASN A 67 -8.62 15.07 8.66
CA ASN A 67 -8.28 15.99 9.76
C ASN A 67 -7.24 15.40 10.73
N ASN A 68 -6.61 14.28 10.39
CA ASN A 68 -5.59 13.61 11.20
C ASN A 68 -6.02 13.33 12.66
N GLN A 69 -7.27 12.91 12.85
CA GLN A 69 -7.83 12.57 14.17
C GLN A 69 -7.58 11.09 14.48
N GLN A 70 -6.35 10.75 14.87
CA GLN A 70 -5.90 9.35 15.02
C GLN A 70 -6.77 8.53 15.98
N GLU A 71 -7.18 9.09 17.12
CA GLU A 71 -8.05 8.38 18.08
C GLU A 71 -9.41 8.01 17.47
N VAL A 72 -9.99 8.90 16.65
CA VAL A 72 -11.24 8.64 15.93
C VAL A 72 -11.03 7.59 14.85
N VAL A 73 -9.89 7.64 14.14
CA VAL A 73 -9.54 6.63 13.15
C VAL A 73 -9.50 5.25 13.80
N GLU A 74 -8.86 5.10 14.95
CA GLU A 74 -8.81 3.82 15.68
C GLU A 74 -10.18 3.36 16.15
N LEU A 75 -11.02 4.29 16.64
CA LEU A 75 -12.38 3.99 17.08
C LEU A 75 -13.27 3.48 15.94
N LEU A 76 -13.24 4.15 14.78
CA LEU A 76 -14.16 3.86 13.67
C LEU A 76 -13.61 2.85 12.66
N LEU A 77 -12.34 2.41 12.79
CA LEU A 77 -11.68 1.58 11.79
C LEU A 77 -12.48 0.31 11.48
N ASN A 78 -12.90 -0.44 12.50
CA ASN A 78 -13.57 -1.72 12.30
C ASN A 78 -14.99 -1.59 11.74
N GLU A 79 -15.58 -0.41 11.82
CA GLU A 79 -16.96 -0.17 11.43
C GLU A 79 -17.11 0.35 10.00
N GLU A 80 -16.11 1.10 9.50
CA GLU A 80 -16.23 1.85 8.24
C GLU A 80 -15.10 1.62 7.22
N TYR A 81 -14.09 0.77 7.51
CA TYR A 81 -12.90 0.66 6.66
C TYR A 81 -13.16 0.22 5.21
N ASP A 82 -14.24 -0.52 4.97
CA ASP A 82 -14.59 -1.06 3.65
C ASP A 82 -15.59 -0.17 2.89
N ILE A 83 -15.95 0.97 3.47
CA ILE A 83 -16.80 1.95 2.81
C ILE A 83 -15.93 2.80 1.87
N LEU A 84 -16.21 2.71 0.58
CA LEU A 84 -15.48 3.44 -0.47
C LEU A 84 -16.04 4.84 -0.69
N CYS A 85 -15.23 5.77 -1.21
CA CYS A 85 -15.73 7.05 -1.74
C CYS A 85 -16.75 6.78 -2.85
N ASN A 86 -17.93 7.41 -2.81
CA ASN A 86 -19.00 7.17 -3.80
C ASN A 86 -18.96 8.12 -4.99
N GLN A 87 -18.16 9.20 -4.91
CA GLN A 87 -18.04 10.20 -5.96
C GLN A 87 -16.65 10.84 -5.92
N ASP A 88 -16.26 11.45 -7.03
CA ASP A 88 -15.07 12.29 -7.10
C ASP A 88 -15.21 13.49 -6.16
N THR A 89 -14.15 13.79 -5.43
CA THR A 89 -14.07 14.96 -4.57
C THR A 89 -12.64 15.49 -4.51
N VAL A 90 -12.42 16.53 -3.73
CA VAL A 90 -11.10 17.09 -3.44
C VAL A 90 -10.89 17.18 -1.95
N VAL A 91 -9.64 16.97 -1.52
CA VAL A 91 -9.21 17.18 -0.14
C VAL A 91 -8.07 18.18 -0.13
N GLN A 92 -8.07 19.06 0.88
CA GLN A 92 -6.97 19.98 1.08
C GLN A 92 -5.72 19.23 1.53
N THR A 93 -4.56 19.67 1.05
CA THR A 93 -3.26 19.12 1.44
C THR A 93 -2.32 20.24 1.89
N SER A 94 -1.27 19.88 2.63
CA SER A 94 -0.22 20.84 3.00
C SER A 94 0.66 21.22 1.81
N GLU A 95 0.80 20.32 0.83
CA GLU A 95 1.68 20.45 -0.33
C GLU A 95 1.04 19.83 -1.59
N GLN A 96 1.54 20.19 -2.77
CA GLN A 96 1.08 19.58 -4.02
C GLN A 96 1.81 18.25 -4.27
N TRP A 97 1.19 17.15 -3.85
CA TRP A 97 1.73 15.80 -4.05
C TRP A 97 1.58 15.31 -5.50
N TYR A 98 0.42 15.55 -6.13
CA TYR A 98 0.12 15.03 -7.45
C TYR A 98 0.04 16.15 -8.48
N THR A 99 0.71 16.00 -9.61
CA THR A 99 0.73 17.03 -10.67
C THR A 99 -0.46 16.93 -11.60
N HIS A 100 -1.04 15.73 -11.74
CA HIS A 100 -2.17 15.48 -12.61
C HIS A 100 -3.45 15.58 -11.80
N GLN A 101 -4.13 16.71 -11.91
CA GLN A 101 -5.50 16.82 -11.45
C GLN A 101 -6.40 16.42 -12.62
N ILE A 102 -7.24 15.40 -12.43
CA ILE A 102 -8.30 15.06 -13.38
C ILE A 102 -9.33 16.21 -13.30
N THR A 103 -10.25 16.25 -14.26
CA THR A 103 -11.31 17.24 -14.38
C THR A 103 -12.17 17.29 -13.10
N VAL A 104 -11.82 18.17 -12.17
CA VAL A 104 -12.66 18.51 -11.02
C VAL A 104 -13.74 19.50 -11.49
N ASP A 105 -14.93 19.43 -10.88
CA ASP A 105 -15.97 20.44 -11.08
C ASP A 105 -15.41 21.86 -10.91
N MET A 106 -15.61 22.69 -11.93
CA MET A 106 -15.15 24.08 -11.94
C MET A 106 -15.69 24.89 -10.74
N GLN A 107 -16.87 24.55 -10.22
CA GLN A 107 -17.44 25.18 -9.02
C GLN A 107 -16.64 24.87 -7.76
N ILE A 108 -16.13 23.64 -7.62
CA ILE A 108 -15.25 23.24 -6.52
C ILE A 108 -13.93 24.02 -6.62
N ILE A 109 -13.34 24.10 -7.80
CA ILE A 109 -12.09 24.84 -8.03
C ILE A 109 -12.27 26.34 -7.71
N GLN A 110 -13.37 26.95 -8.12
CA GLN A 110 -13.70 28.34 -7.78
C GLN A 110 -13.86 28.53 -6.27
N SER A 111 -14.48 27.57 -5.59
CA SER A 111 -14.66 27.59 -4.14
C SER A 111 -13.32 27.47 -3.39
N LEU A 112 -12.42 26.59 -3.82
CA LEU A 112 -11.06 26.49 -3.27
C LEU A 112 -10.29 27.80 -3.43
N LYS A 113 -10.30 28.38 -4.63
CA LYS A 113 -9.64 29.67 -4.92
C LYS A 113 -10.19 30.81 -4.06
N LYS A 114 -11.51 30.89 -3.92
CA LYS A 114 -12.19 31.90 -3.08
C LYS A 114 -11.76 31.81 -1.61
N ASN A 115 -11.44 30.62 -1.13
CA ASN A 115 -11.01 30.37 0.25
C ASN A 115 -9.48 30.33 0.41
N ASN A 116 -8.71 30.74 -0.62
CA ASN A 116 -7.25 30.73 -0.63
C ASN A 116 -6.62 29.35 -0.39
N ILE A 117 -7.30 28.27 -0.77
CA ILE A 117 -6.72 26.92 -0.68
C ILE A 117 -5.84 26.71 -1.92
N GLN A 118 -4.53 26.68 -1.69
CA GLN A 118 -3.53 26.57 -2.75
C GLN A 118 -3.29 25.12 -3.19
N TYR A 119 -3.25 24.19 -2.25
CA TYR A 119 -2.88 22.80 -2.48
C TYR A 119 -4.05 21.87 -2.14
N TYR A 120 -4.30 20.95 -3.06
CA TYR A 120 -5.33 19.94 -2.91
C TYR A 120 -5.02 18.70 -3.76
N SER A 121 -5.58 17.57 -3.33
CA SER A 121 -5.58 16.31 -4.07
C SER A 121 -7.00 15.96 -4.47
N GLN A 122 -7.16 15.45 -5.68
CA GLN A 122 -8.42 14.82 -6.07
C GLN A 122 -8.49 13.41 -5.50
N VAL A 123 -9.66 13.07 -4.96
CA VAL A 123 -10.00 11.73 -4.49
C VAL A 123 -11.01 11.15 -5.46
N PRO A 124 -10.63 10.18 -6.31
CA PRO A 124 -11.55 9.53 -7.22
C PRO A 124 -12.65 8.75 -6.48
N ALA A 125 -13.80 8.61 -7.12
CA ALA A 125 -14.82 7.64 -6.75
C ALA A 125 -14.21 6.23 -6.65
N GLY A 126 -14.78 5.42 -5.77
CA GLY A 126 -14.28 4.10 -5.42
C GLY A 126 -12.98 4.11 -4.60
N SER A 127 -12.42 5.25 -4.21
CA SER A 127 -11.20 5.26 -3.37
C SER A 127 -11.44 4.69 -1.97
N THR A 128 -10.47 3.94 -1.46
CA THR A 128 -10.41 3.43 -0.09
C THR A 128 -9.86 4.47 0.89
N ILE A 129 -9.94 4.17 2.19
CA ILE A 129 -9.23 4.94 3.21
C ILE A 129 -7.70 4.91 3.07
N LEU A 130 -7.14 3.87 2.43
CA LEU A 130 -5.71 3.79 2.13
C LEU A 130 -5.32 4.76 1.01
N ASP A 131 -6.14 4.85 -0.04
CA ASP A 131 -5.94 5.84 -1.10
C ASP A 131 -6.02 7.25 -0.54
N LEU A 132 -6.99 7.51 0.35
CA LEU A 132 -7.15 8.80 1.00
C LEU A 132 -5.91 9.20 1.82
N ALA A 133 -5.36 8.30 2.63
CA ALA A 133 -4.14 8.54 3.39
C ALA A 133 -2.95 8.90 2.50
N LEU A 134 -2.77 8.20 1.37
CA LEU A 134 -1.73 8.51 0.38
C LEU A 134 -1.97 9.84 -0.33
N LEU A 135 -3.22 10.12 -0.72
CA LEU A 135 -3.58 11.37 -1.40
C LEU A 135 -3.36 12.61 -0.53
N LEU A 136 -3.47 12.45 0.79
CA LEU A 136 -3.13 13.48 1.78
C LEU A 136 -1.62 13.64 2.01
N GLY A 137 -0.81 12.70 1.53
CA GLY A 137 0.62 12.60 1.80
C GLY A 137 0.95 12.05 3.19
N ASN A 138 -0.03 11.49 3.90
CA ASN A 138 0.16 10.91 5.23
C ASN A 138 0.63 9.45 5.10
N LEU A 139 1.89 9.28 4.72
CA LEU A 139 2.49 7.96 4.55
C LEU A 139 2.46 7.17 5.86
N GLU A 140 2.70 7.81 6.99
CA GLU A 140 2.70 7.15 8.30
C GLU A 140 1.36 6.49 8.61
N LEU A 141 0.26 7.24 8.48
CA LEU A 141 -1.09 6.70 8.65
C LEU A 141 -1.38 5.58 7.66
N TYR A 142 -0.95 5.73 6.40
CA TYR A 142 -1.07 4.67 5.41
C TYR A 142 -0.39 3.37 5.86
N ILE A 143 0.84 3.42 6.39
CA ILE A 143 1.55 2.22 6.90
C ILE A 143 0.75 1.57 8.02
N GLN A 144 0.28 2.37 9.00
CA GLN A 144 -0.49 1.88 10.14
C GLN A 144 -1.80 1.21 9.69
N LEU A 145 -2.51 1.80 8.74
CA LEU A 145 -3.75 1.24 8.19
C LEU A 145 -3.47 -0.01 7.35
N ALA A 146 -2.48 0.00 6.47
CA ALA A 146 -2.17 -1.12 5.59
C ALA A 146 -1.79 -2.40 6.35
N GLN A 147 -1.26 -2.27 7.57
CA GLN A 147 -0.97 -3.40 8.46
C GLN A 147 -2.23 -3.99 9.13
N LYS A 148 -3.28 -3.20 9.30
CA LYS A 148 -4.52 -3.60 10.01
C LYS A 148 -5.63 -4.05 9.08
N LEU A 149 -5.59 -3.65 7.81
CA LEU A 149 -6.68 -3.87 6.85
C LEU A 149 -6.54 -5.17 6.07
N PRO A 150 -7.67 -5.81 5.69
CA PRO A 150 -7.63 -7.05 4.95
C PRO A 150 -7.16 -6.83 3.51
N ARG A 151 -6.62 -7.91 2.93
CA ARG A 151 -6.03 -7.91 1.58
C ARG A 151 -6.97 -7.38 0.50
N ARG A 152 -8.28 -7.60 0.61
CA ARG A 152 -9.28 -7.09 -0.35
C ARG A 152 -9.22 -5.56 -0.50
N ILE A 153 -8.98 -4.84 0.60
CA ILE A 153 -8.92 -3.37 0.62
C ILE A 153 -7.59 -2.87 0.06
N ILE A 154 -6.50 -3.52 0.44
CA ILE A 154 -5.17 -3.20 -0.10
C ILE A 154 -5.15 -3.40 -1.61
N ASN A 155 -5.74 -4.48 -2.12
CA ASN A 155 -5.78 -4.79 -3.55
C ASN A 155 -6.82 -4.01 -4.35
N HIS A 156 -7.58 -3.14 -3.69
CA HIS A 156 -8.64 -2.39 -4.33
C HIS A 156 -8.09 -1.44 -5.40
N ILE A 157 -8.91 -1.24 -6.43
CA ILE A 157 -8.66 -0.28 -7.51
C ILE A 157 -9.86 0.65 -7.58
N ASN A 158 -9.60 1.95 -7.50
CA ASN A 158 -10.66 2.95 -7.59
C ASN A 158 -11.18 3.11 -9.03
N GLU A 159 -12.20 3.95 -9.23
CA GLU A 159 -12.84 4.13 -10.53
C GLU A 159 -11.91 4.80 -11.58
N SER A 160 -10.84 5.46 -11.13
CA SER A 160 -9.78 5.96 -12.01
C SER A 160 -8.75 4.91 -12.41
N GLY A 161 -8.88 3.66 -11.95
CA GLY A 161 -7.94 2.60 -12.26
C GLY A 161 -6.63 2.66 -11.47
N TYR A 162 -6.63 3.33 -10.31
CA TYR A 162 -5.49 3.45 -9.41
C TYR A 162 -5.62 2.50 -8.23
N ASN A 163 -4.52 1.85 -7.89
CA ASN A 163 -4.31 1.14 -6.64
C ASN A 163 -3.29 1.89 -5.78
N ASN A 164 -3.10 1.46 -4.53
CA ASN A 164 -2.18 2.10 -3.61
C ASN A 164 -0.72 2.12 -4.14
N LEU A 165 -0.28 1.06 -4.82
CA LEU A 165 1.06 1.00 -5.41
C LEU A 165 1.29 2.10 -6.45
N PHE A 166 0.29 2.43 -7.26
CA PHE A 166 0.43 3.50 -8.25
C PHE A 166 0.59 4.86 -7.60
N TYR A 167 -0.13 5.12 -6.52
CA TYR A 167 0.05 6.32 -5.72
C TYR A 167 1.46 6.38 -5.11
N LEU A 168 1.96 5.27 -4.54
CA LEU A 168 3.31 5.21 -3.98
C LEU A 168 4.42 5.41 -5.02
N ILE A 169 4.25 4.88 -6.24
CA ILE A 169 5.19 5.12 -7.35
C ILE A 169 5.25 6.61 -7.70
N GLU A 170 4.10 7.29 -7.75
CA GLU A 170 4.05 8.72 -8.07
C GLU A 170 4.58 9.60 -6.93
N LEU A 171 4.36 9.17 -5.69
CA LEU A 171 4.86 9.83 -4.49
C LEU A 171 6.35 9.58 -4.22
N SER A 172 6.99 8.62 -4.89
CA SER A 172 8.36 8.20 -4.59
C SER A 172 9.41 9.31 -4.72
N LYS A 173 9.07 10.42 -5.37
CA LYS A 173 9.93 11.61 -5.48
C LYS A 173 9.94 12.48 -4.23
N PHE A 174 8.92 12.36 -3.38
CA PHE A 174 8.79 13.15 -2.14
C PHE A 174 9.35 12.40 -0.93
N PHE A 175 9.31 11.08 -0.98
CA PHE A 175 9.90 10.26 0.07
C PHE A 175 11.35 9.97 -0.31
N TYR A 176 12.27 10.24 0.61
CA TYR A 176 13.61 9.68 0.54
C TYR A 176 13.52 8.18 0.77
N LEU A 177 13.15 7.45 -0.29
CA LEU A 177 13.19 6.00 -0.32
C LEU A 177 14.63 5.49 -0.43
N GLU A 178 15.64 6.36 -0.41
CA GLU A 178 17.04 5.97 -0.41
C GLU A 178 17.78 6.32 0.88
N PRO A 179 18.54 5.36 1.43
CA PRO A 179 18.39 3.92 1.16
C PRO A 179 17.04 3.46 1.70
N VAL A 180 16.35 2.55 0.98
CA VAL A 180 15.12 1.93 1.45
C VAL A 180 15.46 1.33 2.79
N ASN A 181 15.04 1.98 3.86
CA ASN A 181 15.43 1.53 5.18
C ASN A 181 14.83 0.14 5.38
N GLU A 182 15.52 -0.70 6.15
CA GLU A 182 15.03 -2.06 6.45
C GLU A 182 13.62 -2.04 7.08
N LEU A 183 13.14 -0.88 7.55
CA LEU A 183 11.79 -0.67 8.09
C LEU A 183 10.70 -0.61 7.01
N THR A 184 10.94 0.06 5.87
CA THR A 184 9.93 0.21 4.81
C THR A 184 9.96 -0.92 3.79
N ARG A 185 11.10 -1.62 3.67
CA ARG A 185 11.27 -2.74 2.75
C ARG A 185 10.21 -3.86 2.95
N PRO A 186 9.87 -4.31 4.17
CA PRO A 186 8.82 -5.31 4.38
C PRO A 186 7.45 -4.84 3.87
N LEU A 187 7.09 -3.58 4.13
CA LEU A 187 5.83 -3.02 3.64
C LEU A 187 5.81 -2.98 2.11
N PHE A 188 6.86 -2.46 1.46
CA PHE A 188 6.93 -2.47 0.01
C PHE A 188 6.90 -3.89 -0.55
N LYS A 189 7.60 -4.84 0.08
CA LYS A 189 7.56 -6.26 -0.29
C LYS A 189 6.13 -6.80 -0.24
N PHE A 190 5.41 -6.52 0.84
CA PHE A 190 4.01 -6.90 1.00
C PHE A 190 3.13 -6.29 -0.11
N LEU A 191 3.23 -4.98 -0.35
CA LEU A 191 2.43 -4.31 -1.37
C LEU A 191 2.74 -4.81 -2.78
N PHE A 192 4.02 -4.91 -3.12
CA PHE A 192 4.45 -5.41 -4.43
C PHE A 192 4.07 -6.88 -4.63
N GLN A 193 4.17 -7.75 -3.62
CA GLN A 193 3.75 -9.15 -3.72
C GLN A 193 2.31 -9.28 -4.21
N ARG A 194 1.45 -8.33 -3.83
CA ARG A 194 0.02 -8.38 -4.11
C ARG A 194 -0.39 -7.54 -5.33
N GLN A 195 0.28 -6.43 -5.59
CA GLN A 195 -0.15 -5.43 -6.59
C GLN A 195 0.81 -5.29 -7.79
N ALA A 196 2.03 -5.83 -7.74
CA ALA A 196 3.02 -5.65 -8.83
C ALA A 196 2.56 -6.21 -10.18
N LEU A 197 1.76 -7.29 -10.14
CA LEU A 197 1.24 -7.94 -11.34
C LEU A 197 -0.09 -7.37 -11.82
N PHE A 198 -0.60 -6.32 -11.14
CA PHE A 198 -1.84 -5.72 -11.56
C PHE A 198 -1.71 -5.14 -12.98
N TYR A 199 -2.64 -5.53 -13.83
CA TYR A 199 -2.75 -5.07 -15.20
C TYR A 199 -4.23 -4.86 -15.51
N SER A 200 -4.53 -3.71 -16.11
CA SER A 200 -5.84 -3.40 -16.69
C SER A 200 -5.62 -2.89 -18.11
N ILE A 201 -6.59 -3.15 -19.00
CA ILE A 201 -6.56 -2.66 -20.38
C ILE A 201 -6.43 -1.13 -20.41
N HIS A 202 -6.97 -0.45 -19.39
CA HIS A 202 -7.02 1.00 -19.30
C HIS A 202 -5.93 1.60 -18.40
N SER A 203 -5.16 0.79 -17.67
CA SER A 203 -4.19 1.27 -16.69
C SER A 203 -2.78 0.76 -16.97
N PRO A 204 -1.73 1.62 -16.92
CA PRO A 204 -0.37 1.17 -17.13
C PRO A 204 0.06 0.16 -16.06
N THR A 205 0.94 -0.77 -16.42
CA THR A 205 1.60 -1.65 -15.44
C THR A 205 2.45 -0.85 -14.47
N SER A 206 2.77 -1.42 -13.31
CA SER A 206 3.67 -0.79 -12.33
C SER A 206 5.03 -0.41 -12.94
N ILE A 207 5.58 -1.24 -13.84
CA ILE A 207 6.83 -0.95 -14.55
C ILE A 207 6.68 0.29 -15.45
N LYS A 208 5.62 0.33 -16.27
CA LYS A 208 5.34 1.48 -17.13
C LYS A 208 5.09 2.74 -16.30
N ARG A 209 4.44 2.61 -15.14
CA ARG A 209 4.21 3.71 -14.20
C ARG A 209 5.51 4.27 -13.63
N CYS A 210 6.46 3.40 -13.22
CA CYS A 210 7.79 3.83 -12.80
C CYS A 210 8.55 4.55 -13.93
N LEU A 211 8.41 4.09 -15.17
CA LEU A 211 8.99 4.78 -16.34
C LEU A 211 8.35 6.15 -16.60
N ILE A 212 7.02 6.28 -16.48
CA ILE A 212 6.34 7.57 -16.65
C ILE A 212 6.85 8.58 -15.62
N HIS A 213 6.96 8.18 -14.36
CA HIS A 213 7.31 9.07 -13.25
C HIS A 213 8.80 9.17 -12.93
N GLY A 214 9.65 8.39 -13.61
CA GLY A 214 11.08 8.32 -13.30
C GLY A 214 11.39 7.69 -11.93
N SER A 215 10.53 6.83 -11.42
CA SER A 215 10.62 6.26 -10.06
C SER A 215 11.65 5.14 -9.98
N TYR A 216 12.93 5.45 -10.19
CA TYR A 216 14.03 4.49 -10.23
C TYR A 216 14.11 3.60 -8.99
N ALA A 217 14.04 4.19 -7.79
CA ALA A 217 14.12 3.43 -6.53
C ALA A 217 12.99 2.38 -6.43
N MET A 218 11.77 2.74 -6.80
CA MET A 218 10.62 1.82 -6.81
C MET A 218 10.81 0.70 -7.82
N LEU A 219 11.36 1.00 -9.01
CA LEU A 219 11.66 0.00 -10.02
C LEU A 219 12.77 -0.97 -9.59
N ASP A 220 13.80 -0.47 -8.90
CA ASP A 220 14.89 -1.28 -8.34
C ASP A 220 14.39 -2.21 -7.23
N ILE A 221 13.52 -1.72 -6.34
CA ILE A 221 12.84 -2.57 -5.34
C ILE A 221 12.02 -3.65 -6.04
N LEU A 222 11.25 -3.29 -7.07
CA LEU A 222 10.41 -4.23 -7.81
C LEU A 222 11.25 -5.36 -8.44
N PHE A 223 12.36 -5.04 -9.10
CA PHE A 223 13.23 -6.05 -9.70
C PHE A 223 14.02 -6.85 -8.66
N SER A 224 14.51 -6.23 -7.59
CA SER A 224 15.26 -6.94 -6.54
C SER A 224 14.40 -7.96 -5.80
N LEU A 225 13.11 -7.66 -5.60
CA LEU A 225 12.20 -8.55 -4.88
C LEU A 225 11.58 -9.65 -5.75
N PHE A 226 11.31 -9.38 -7.04
CA PHE A 226 10.44 -10.25 -7.83
C PHE A 226 11.00 -10.77 -9.15
N SER A 227 12.21 -10.34 -9.54
CA SER A 227 12.84 -10.74 -10.81
C SER A 227 12.77 -12.23 -11.08
N LYS A 228 13.03 -13.08 -10.07
CA LYS A 228 12.99 -14.54 -10.23
C LYS A 228 11.57 -15.11 -10.32
N LYS A 229 10.66 -14.68 -9.45
CA LYS A 229 9.30 -15.25 -9.35
C LYS A 229 8.40 -14.82 -10.50
N TYR A 230 8.55 -13.57 -10.95
CA TYR A 230 7.66 -12.95 -11.94
C TYR A 230 8.39 -12.58 -13.24
N LYS A 231 9.51 -13.26 -13.52
CA LYS A 231 10.38 -13.06 -14.69
C LYS A 231 9.57 -12.87 -15.98
N VAL A 232 8.81 -13.90 -16.37
CA VAL A 232 8.02 -13.94 -17.62
C VAL A 232 7.03 -12.77 -17.71
N ALA A 233 6.34 -12.44 -16.62
CA ALA A 233 5.37 -11.35 -16.61
C ALA A 233 6.07 -10.00 -16.76
N PHE A 234 7.19 -9.80 -16.08
CA PHE A 234 7.97 -8.56 -16.17
C PHE A 234 8.58 -8.38 -17.55
N THR A 235 9.14 -9.43 -18.16
CA THR A 235 9.63 -9.39 -19.54
C THR A 235 8.51 -8.96 -20.48
N SER A 236 7.32 -9.57 -20.36
CA SER A 236 6.14 -9.19 -21.16
C SER A 236 5.74 -7.72 -20.94
N PHE A 237 5.72 -7.23 -19.70
CA PHE A 237 5.41 -5.83 -19.40
C PHE A 237 6.44 -4.87 -20.00
N ILE A 238 7.72 -5.22 -19.91
CA ILE A 238 8.82 -4.43 -20.46
C ILE A 238 8.75 -4.40 -22.00
N ASP A 239 8.47 -5.52 -22.64
CA ASP A 239 8.38 -5.61 -24.11
C ASP A 239 7.21 -4.79 -24.67
N ASN A 240 6.16 -4.60 -23.88
CA ASN A 240 5.06 -3.70 -24.20
C ASN A 240 5.36 -2.21 -23.93
N CYS A 241 6.55 -1.87 -23.42
CA CYS A 241 6.98 -0.49 -23.21
C CYS A 241 7.88 -0.01 -24.37
N ASN A 242 7.52 1.10 -25.00
CA ASN A 242 8.43 1.79 -25.92
C ASN A 242 9.45 2.62 -25.12
N LEU A 243 10.61 2.04 -24.81
CA LEU A 243 11.63 2.66 -23.96
C LEU A 243 12.23 3.97 -24.51
N GLN A 244 12.02 4.27 -25.80
CA GLN A 244 12.46 5.53 -26.40
C GLN A 244 11.61 6.73 -25.92
N ASP A 245 10.39 6.47 -25.46
CA ASP A 245 9.47 7.51 -24.98
C ASP A 245 9.80 7.99 -23.55
N TYR A 246 10.81 7.39 -22.89
CA TYR A 246 11.12 7.61 -21.47
C TYR A 246 12.56 8.07 -21.24
N GLN A 247 12.97 9.14 -21.93
CA GLN A 247 14.34 9.67 -21.84
C GLN A 247 14.37 11.19 -21.59
N ASP A 248 13.24 11.79 -21.25
CA ASP A 248 13.11 13.23 -21.08
C ASP A 248 13.79 13.73 -19.80
N THR A 249 13.93 12.85 -18.79
CA THR A 249 14.56 13.17 -17.51
C THR A 249 15.68 12.20 -17.17
N LYS A 250 16.60 12.65 -16.29
CA LYS A 250 17.71 11.83 -15.80
C LYS A 250 17.21 10.59 -15.05
N GLU A 251 16.12 10.74 -14.32
CA GLU A 251 15.48 9.71 -13.51
C GLU A 251 14.81 8.64 -14.38
N GLN A 252 14.13 9.04 -15.46
CA GLN A 252 13.61 8.11 -16.46
C GLN A 252 14.74 7.36 -17.18
N LEU A 253 15.83 8.05 -17.54
CA LEU A 253 17.00 7.42 -18.15
C LEU A 253 17.62 6.35 -17.23
N LYS A 254 17.68 6.60 -15.92
CA LYS A 254 18.11 5.58 -14.94
C LYS A 254 17.18 4.36 -14.96
N CYS A 255 15.86 4.57 -15.05
CA CYS A 255 14.90 3.47 -15.16
C CYS A 255 15.14 2.63 -16.43
N VAL A 256 15.36 3.28 -17.58
CA VAL A 256 15.68 2.61 -18.85
C VAL A 256 16.98 1.80 -18.75
N GLN A 257 18.02 2.36 -18.13
CA GLN A 257 19.28 1.67 -17.89
C GLN A 257 19.11 0.44 -16.99
N LEU A 258 18.27 0.55 -15.95
CA LEU A 258 17.96 -0.55 -15.05
C LEU A 258 17.24 -1.70 -15.77
N ILE A 259 16.29 -1.36 -16.65
CA ILE A 259 15.60 -2.34 -17.51
C ILE A 259 16.59 -3.02 -18.47
N ALA A 260 17.49 -2.27 -19.08
CA ALA A 260 18.52 -2.84 -19.96
C ALA A 260 19.42 -3.83 -19.20
N LYS A 261 19.83 -3.49 -17.97
CA LYS A 261 20.58 -4.38 -17.09
C LYS A 261 19.79 -5.64 -16.72
N PHE A 262 18.50 -5.49 -16.41
CA PHE A 262 17.60 -6.62 -16.15
C PHE A 262 17.60 -7.58 -17.35
N LYS A 263 17.32 -7.10 -18.57
CA LYS A 263 17.34 -7.93 -19.79
C LYS A 263 18.69 -8.60 -20.06
N GLN A 264 19.80 -7.91 -19.81
CA GLN A 264 21.13 -8.49 -20.00
C GLN A 264 21.37 -9.66 -19.03
N ASN A 265 21.00 -9.49 -17.76
CA ASN A 265 21.11 -10.57 -16.78
C ASN A 265 20.27 -11.79 -17.19
N GLU A 266 19.06 -11.58 -17.76
CA GLU A 266 18.24 -12.69 -18.26
C GLU A 266 18.93 -13.46 -19.37
N TYR A 267 19.53 -12.76 -20.32
CA TYR A 267 20.28 -13.35 -21.42
C TYR A 267 21.49 -14.16 -20.92
N ASP A 268 22.24 -13.62 -19.96
CA ASP A 268 23.42 -14.28 -19.39
C ASP A 268 23.03 -15.55 -18.61
N GLU A 269 21.91 -15.53 -17.87
CA GLU A 269 21.35 -16.70 -17.19
C GLU A 269 20.98 -17.81 -18.18
N GLU A 270 20.25 -17.49 -19.25
CA GLU A 270 19.86 -18.46 -20.29
C GLU A 270 21.07 -19.11 -20.98
N GLN A 271 22.11 -18.31 -21.27
CA GLN A 271 23.37 -18.83 -21.83
C GLN A 271 24.10 -19.75 -20.84
N SER A 272 24.04 -19.45 -19.54
CA SER A 272 24.66 -20.28 -18.51
C SER A 272 23.96 -21.64 -18.37
N GLU A 273 22.63 -21.67 -18.47
CA GLU A 273 21.83 -22.90 -18.42
C GLU A 273 22.10 -23.79 -19.63
N GLN A 274 22.11 -23.23 -20.84
CA GLN A 274 22.42 -23.98 -22.08
C GLN A 274 23.83 -24.58 -22.06
N ASN A 275 24.82 -23.85 -21.53
CA ASN A 275 26.18 -24.36 -21.38
C ASN A 275 26.27 -25.46 -20.31
N SER A 276 25.43 -25.42 -19.28
CA SER A 276 25.37 -26.47 -18.26
C SER A 276 24.75 -27.77 -18.79
N GLU A 277 23.77 -27.68 -19.70
CA GLU A 277 23.15 -28.84 -20.34
C GLU A 277 24.08 -29.51 -21.36
N ASN A 278 24.79 -28.71 -22.17
CA ASN A 278 25.75 -29.23 -23.14
C ASN A 278 26.97 -29.92 -22.49
N ASN A 279 27.29 -29.59 -21.23
CA ASN A 279 28.38 -30.20 -20.47
C ASN A 279 27.94 -31.41 -19.61
N LYS A 280 26.66 -31.78 -19.60
CA LYS A 280 26.25 -33.08 -19.06
C LYS A 280 26.75 -34.13 -20.04
N GLU A 281 27.91 -34.72 -19.74
CA GLU A 281 28.42 -35.89 -20.45
C GLU A 281 27.26 -36.87 -20.64
N PRO A 282 27.06 -37.42 -21.86
CA PRO A 282 26.02 -38.40 -22.08
C PRO A 282 26.21 -39.48 -21.03
N VAL A 283 25.19 -39.71 -20.20
CA VAL A 283 25.21 -40.79 -19.22
C VAL A 283 25.38 -42.08 -20.03
N ILE A 284 26.62 -42.55 -20.10
CA ILE A 284 26.93 -43.87 -20.64
C ILE A 284 26.26 -44.80 -19.64
N VAL A 285 25.07 -45.30 -20.00
CA VAL A 285 24.41 -46.38 -19.28
C VAL A 285 25.32 -47.59 -19.46
N ASN A 286 26.28 -47.72 -18.55
CA ASN A 286 27.05 -48.93 -18.43
C ASN A 286 26.07 -50.01 -17.96
N GLU A 287 25.58 -50.82 -18.90
CA GLU A 287 25.03 -52.13 -18.59
C GLU A 287 26.05 -52.85 -17.71
N THR A 288 25.64 -53.12 -16.48
CA THR A 288 26.48 -53.71 -15.45
C THR A 288 26.71 -55.17 -15.80
N VAL A 289 27.86 -55.46 -16.43
CA VAL A 289 28.47 -56.78 -16.38
C VAL A 289 29.30 -56.83 -15.08
N PRO A 290 29.08 -57.83 -14.20
CA PRO A 290 29.75 -57.90 -12.90
C PRO A 290 31.13 -58.54 -13.06
N GLU A 291 32.22 -57.83 -12.78
CA GLU A 291 33.52 -58.48 -12.56
C GLU A 291 34.37 -57.88 -11.43
N GLU A 292 35.20 -58.77 -10.92
CA GLU A 292 36.01 -58.81 -9.69
C GLU A 292 37.10 -57.73 -9.50
N PRO A 293 37.67 -57.63 -8.28
CA PRO A 293 38.48 -56.48 -7.88
C PRO A 293 39.98 -56.68 -8.18
N THR A 294 40.63 -55.64 -8.70
CA THR A 294 42.09 -55.49 -8.60
C THR A 294 42.53 -54.04 -8.38
N GLN A 295 43.72 -53.93 -7.81
CA GLN A 295 44.23 -52.86 -6.96
C GLN A 295 45.01 -51.75 -7.70
N SER A 296 45.07 -50.59 -7.03
CA SER A 296 46.27 -49.75 -6.80
C SER A 296 46.92 -48.97 -7.96
N THR A 297 46.99 -47.64 -7.86
CA THR A 297 48.23 -46.88 -7.51
C THR A 297 48.02 -45.35 -7.52
N LYS A 298 48.90 -44.64 -6.78
CA LYS A 298 48.96 -43.20 -6.46
C LYS A 298 49.71 -42.38 -7.52
N ALA A 299 49.40 -41.07 -7.65
CA ALA A 299 50.32 -39.90 -7.71
C ALA A 299 49.52 -38.61 -7.99
N SER A 300 49.47 -37.60 -7.12
CA SER A 300 50.43 -36.47 -6.93
C SER A 300 50.72 -35.64 -8.17
N ASN A 301 50.25 -34.38 -8.22
CA ASN A 301 51.06 -33.26 -8.72
C ASN A 301 50.60 -31.88 -8.19
N LYS A 302 51.58 -31.11 -7.71
CA LYS A 302 51.55 -29.68 -7.34
C LYS A 302 51.89 -28.83 -8.56
N ILE A 303 51.29 -27.64 -8.70
CA ILE A 303 51.83 -26.52 -9.49
C ILE A 303 51.62 -25.19 -8.72
N PRO A 304 52.54 -24.19 -8.81
CA PRO A 304 52.61 -23.05 -7.90
C PRO A 304 52.29 -21.65 -8.51
N THR A 305 52.06 -20.70 -7.60
CA THR A 305 52.45 -19.26 -7.56
C THR A 305 51.89 -18.17 -8.50
N LYS A 306 51.39 -17.12 -7.80
CA LYS A 306 51.64 -15.66 -7.91
C LYS A 306 51.13 -14.87 -9.12
N THR A 307 50.35 -13.83 -8.81
CA THR A 307 50.54 -12.46 -9.34
C THR A 307 49.99 -11.41 -8.36
N SER A 308 50.88 -10.49 -8.00
CA SER A 308 50.64 -9.19 -7.35
C SER A 308 50.11 -8.17 -8.36
N PHE A 309 49.31 -7.16 -7.96
CA PHE A 309 49.47 -5.77 -8.42
C PHE A 309 48.56 -4.74 -7.71
N VAL A 310 49.17 -3.56 -7.49
CA VAL A 310 48.66 -2.18 -7.28
C VAL A 310 47.83 -1.79 -6.04
N LYS A 311 48.45 -0.96 -5.19
CA LYS A 311 47.83 0.05 -4.31
C LYS A 311 47.32 1.26 -5.11
N PRO A 312 46.21 1.90 -4.71
CA PRO A 312 46.00 3.31 -5.00
C PRO A 312 46.22 4.21 -3.78
N LEU A 313 46.56 5.45 -4.12
CA LEU A 313 46.96 6.58 -3.30
C LEU A 313 45.92 7.01 -2.26
N ALA A 314 46.43 7.41 -1.09
CA ALA A 314 45.75 8.26 -0.14
C ALA A 314 45.63 9.69 -0.68
N LYS A 315 44.46 10.30 -0.54
CA LYS A 315 44.27 11.75 -0.48
C LYS A 315 43.60 12.08 0.84
N SER A 316 44.19 13.07 1.50
CA SER A 316 43.79 13.66 2.78
C SER A 316 42.72 14.73 2.55
N GLU A 317 41.59 14.61 3.25
CA GLU A 317 40.70 15.74 3.52
C GLU A 317 40.36 15.75 5.02
N LYS A 318 40.96 16.73 5.69
CA LYS A 318 40.57 17.43 6.91
C LYS A 318 40.04 18.77 6.39
N ASP A 319 39.00 19.44 6.86
CA ASP A 319 38.21 19.47 8.08
C ASP A 319 36.84 20.02 7.69
N GLU A 320 35.73 19.47 8.20
CA GLU A 320 34.41 20.14 8.32
C GLU A 320 33.39 19.13 8.85
N ASN A 321 33.43 18.77 10.14
CA ASN A 321 32.25 18.14 10.77
C ASN A 321 32.27 18.10 12.31
N GLU A 322 31.75 19.15 12.96
CA GLU A 322 31.30 19.07 14.35
C GLU A 322 29.91 19.67 14.63
N GLN A 323 29.25 20.33 13.67
CA GLN A 323 27.88 20.85 13.84
C GLN A 323 26.78 19.96 13.23
N GLU A 324 27.12 18.99 12.38
CA GLU A 324 26.14 18.10 11.71
C GLU A 324 25.84 16.80 12.50
N LYS A 325 26.65 16.50 13.52
CA LYS A 325 26.50 15.29 14.36
C LYS A 325 25.45 15.41 15.47
N PHE A 326 24.99 16.62 15.77
CA PHE A 326 24.02 16.83 16.86
C PHE A 326 22.56 16.80 16.40
N CYS A 327 22.27 17.07 15.11
CA CYS A 327 20.90 16.94 14.57
C CYS A 327 20.51 15.48 14.27
N THR A 328 21.45 14.66 13.81
CA THR A 328 21.18 13.28 13.39
C THR A 328 20.84 12.34 14.55
N ALA A 329 21.37 12.56 15.75
CA ALA A 329 21.07 11.71 16.91
C ALA A 329 19.65 11.92 17.45
N HIS A 330 19.13 13.16 17.44
CA HIS A 330 17.79 13.46 17.93
C HIS A 330 16.70 12.99 16.96
N GLU A 331 16.95 13.09 15.65
CA GLU A 331 16.06 12.58 14.61
C GLU A 331 16.05 11.05 14.55
N GLN A 332 17.20 10.38 14.76
CA GLN A 332 17.28 8.92 14.85
C GLN A 332 16.64 8.34 16.13
N LEU A 333 16.59 9.11 17.22
CA LEU A 333 15.88 8.72 18.44
C LEU A 333 14.36 8.82 18.26
N ASN A 334 13.85 9.90 17.67
CA ASN A 334 12.41 10.03 17.37
C ASN A 334 11.91 8.95 16.41
N PHE A 335 12.74 8.52 15.45
CA PHE A 335 12.41 7.42 14.53
C PHE A 335 12.47 6.02 15.19
N LYS A 336 13.35 5.80 16.18
CA LYS A 336 13.44 4.53 16.92
C LYS A 336 12.34 4.32 17.95
N HIS A 337 11.71 5.40 18.42
CA HIS A 337 10.53 5.31 19.29
C HIS A 337 9.27 4.79 18.58
N PHE A 338 9.30 4.68 17.24
CA PHE A 338 8.10 4.65 16.42
C PHE A 338 7.59 3.27 15.98
N THR A 339 8.33 2.18 16.18
CA THR A 339 7.99 0.90 15.53
C THR A 339 7.65 -0.27 16.43
N TYR A 340 7.65 -0.13 17.76
CA TYR A 340 7.16 -1.19 18.64
C TYR A 340 6.41 -0.66 19.86
N SER A 341 5.09 -0.53 19.73
CA SER A 341 4.20 -0.76 20.87
C SER A 341 3.92 -2.27 21.01
N LEU A 342 4.99 -3.05 21.21
CA LEU A 342 4.86 -4.39 21.78
C LEU A 342 4.62 -4.21 23.28
N PRO A 343 3.55 -4.74 23.89
CA PRO A 343 3.29 -4.61 25.32
C PRO A 343 4.49 -5.03 26.19
N LYS A 344 5.30 -6.00 25.73
CA LYS A 344 6.52 -6.46 26.40
C LYS A 344 7.73 -5.55 26.18
N ALA A 345 7.97 -5.04 24.97
CA ALA A 345 9.06 -4.10 24.70
C ALA A 345 8.79 -2.74 25.39
N SER A 346 7.54 -2.29 25.36
CA SER A 346 7.05 -1.13 26.13
C SER A 346 7.21 -1.34 27.64
N ALA A 347 6.94 -2.54 28.16
CA ALA A 347 7.19 -2.87 29.58
C ALA A 347 8.68 -2.90 29.95
N LEU A 348 9.56 -3.34 29.04
CA LEU A 348 11.02 -3.31 29.25
C LEU A 348 11.57 -1.89 29.18
N LEU A 349 11.03 -1.02 28.32
CA LEU A 349 11.40 0.39 28.25
C LEU A 349 10.91 1.17 29.48
N LYS A 350 9.67 0.92 29.95
CA LYS A 350 9.21 1.45 31.24
C LYS A 350 10.10 1.00 32.40
N LYS A 351 10.69 -0.20 32.34
CA LYS A 351 11.69 -0.62 33.33
C LYS A 351 12.97 0.21 33.26
N VAL A 352 13.45 0.58 32.06
CA VAL A 352 14.60 1.49 31.86
C VAL A 352 14.30 2.87 32.47
N GLU A 353 13.10 3.41 32.27
CA GLU A 353 12.68 4.71 32.82
C GLU A 353 12.54 4.69 34.35
N THR A 354 12.24 3.53 34.96
CA THR A 354 12.13 3.37 36.42
C THR A 354 13.47 3.16 37.14
N VAL A 355 14.59 3.04 36.41
CA VAL A 355 15.91 2.95 37.05
C VAL A 355 16.24 4.29 37.71
N LYS A 356 16.17 4.34 39.04
CA LYS A 356 16.54 5.54 39.81
C LYS A 356 18.03 5.81 39.64
N VAL A 357 18.34 6.89 38.93
CA VAL A 357 19.70 7.35 38.61
C VAL A 357 20.53 7.66 39.87
N GLU A 358 19.87 7.87 41.01
CA GLU A 358 20.50 8.32 42.27
C GLU A 358 21.37 7.24 42.95
N ASP A 359 21.22 5.96 42.59
CA ASP A 359 21.87 4.84 43.30
C ASP A 359 22.94 4.08 42.47
N LEU A 360 23.21 4.49 41.23
CA LEU A 360 24.14 3.79 40.33
C LEU A 360 25.37 4.63 40.00
N LYS A 361 26.54 3.99 40.02
CA LYS A 361 27.75 4.62 39.47
C LYS A 361 27.56 4.77 37.96
N PRO A 362 28.07 5.84 37.33
CA PRO A 362 27.94 6.07 35.89
C PRO A 362 28.37 4.86 35.03
N GLU A 363 29.41 4.14 35.47
CA GLU A 363 29.95 2.95 34.81
C GLU A 363 28.97 1.75 34.83
N ASP A 364 28.11 1.66 35.83
CA ASP A 364 27.10 0.59 35.98
C ASP A 364 25.83 0.91 35.18
N LEU A 365 25.53 2.20 34.97
CA LEU A 365 24.36 2.66 34.23
C LEU A 365 24.47 2.31 32.74
N ASP A 366 25.64 2.56 32.14
CA ASP A 366 25.91 2.23 30.73
C ASP A 366 25.78 0.72 30.48
N LEU A 367 26.26 -0.09 31.42
CA LEU A 367 26.17 -1.55 31.34
C LEU A 367 24.72 -2.04 31.48
N GLN A 368 23.93 -1.42 32.35
CA GLN A 368 22.53 -1.79 32.57
C GLN A 368 21.64 -1.41 31.39
N VAL A 369 21.84 -0.23 30.81
CA VAL A 369 21.16 0.23 29.58
C VAL A 369 21.54 -0.66 28.39
N ALA A 370 22.81 -1.04 28.26
CA ALA A 370 23.27 -1.96 27.21
C ALA A 370 22.66 -3.36 27.36
N ASN A 371 22.49 -3.86 28.58
CA ASN A 371 21.88 -5.17 28.84
C ASN A 371 20.38 -5.17 28.53
N LEU A 372 19.64 -4.14 28.95
CA LEU A 372 18.21 -4.00 28.66
C LEU A 372 17.95 -3.81 27.15
N SER A 373 18.83 -3.08 26.46
CA SER A 373 18.78 -2.94 25.01
C SER A 373 19.01 -4.27 24.29
N LYS A 374 19.97 -5.08 24.74
CA LYS A 374 20.22 -6.43 24.19
C LYS A 374 19.06 -7.38 24.45
N GLU A 375 18.39 -7.27 25.60
CA GLU A 375 17.23 -8.09 25.94
C GLU A 375 16.01 -7.73 25.07
N ALA A 376 15.77 -6.45 24.83
CA ALA A 376 14.73 -5.98 23.91
C ALA A 376 14.97 -6.49 22.47
N VAL A 377 16.20 -6.41 21.96
CA VAL A 377 16.56 -6.91 20.62
C VAL A 377 16.34 -8.42 20.51
N LYS A 378 16.67 -9.20 21.55
CA LYS A 378 16.45 -10.66 21.56
C LYS A 378 14.97 -11.04 21.54
N GLU A 379 14.12 -10.28 22.21
CA GLU A 379 12.67 -10.57 22.20
C GLU A 379 12.05 -10.25 20.84
N VAL A 380 12.47 -9.15 20.20
CA VAL A 380 12.06 -8.83 18.80
C VAL A 380 12.49 -9.94 17.84
N GLN A 381 13.74 -10.41 17.94
CA GLN A 381 14.25 -11.49 17.06
C GLN A 381 13.50 -12.83 17.23
N LYS A 382 13.06 -13.18 18.45
CA LYS A 382 12.27 -14.40 18.67
C LYS A 382 10.87 -14.30 18.07
N GLU A 383 10.29 -13.11 18.04
CA GLU A 383 9.00 -12.87 17.38
C GLU A 383 9.14 -12.85 15.86
N ASP A 384 10.23 -12.31 15.31
CA ASP A 384 10.53 -12.39 13.87
C ASP A 384 10.66 -13.85 13.39
N GLU A 385 11.36 -14.71 14.14
CA GLU A 385 11.45 -16.15 13.84
C GLU A 385 10.09 -16.86 13.93
N LYS A 386 9.19 -16.38 14.80
CA LYS A 386 7.83 -16.92 14.91
C LYS A 386 6.94 -16.46 13.75
N ILE A 387 7.08 -15.21 13.33
CA ILE A 387 6.38 -14.65 12.16
C ILE A 387 6.82 -15.37 10.88
N GLU A 388 8.11 -15.69 10.70
CA GLU A 388 8.55 -16.52 9.56
C GLU A 388 7.90 -17.92 9.53
N VAL A 389 7.70 -18.53 10.71
CA VAL A 389 7.03 -19.84 10.81
C VAL A 389 5.53 -19.75 10.52
N ASP A 390 4.86 -18.71 11.04
CA ASP A 390 3.44 -18.46 10.76
C ASP A 390 3.23 -18.05 9.28
N GLU A 391 4.14 -17.28 8.67
CA GLU A 391 4.16 -16.97 7.22
C GLU A 391 4.37 -18.20 6.35
N MET A 392 5.20 -19.16 6.76
CA MET A 392 5.33 -20.45 6.04
C MET A 392 4.05 -21.31 6.14
N VAL A 393 3.25 -21.12 7.20
CA VAL A 393 1.94 -21.79 7.35
C VAL A 393 0.88 -21.10 6.50
N ASP A 394 0.93 -19.77 6.36
CA ASP A 394 0.05 -18.98 5.47
C ASP A 394 0.42 -19.09 3.97
N ASP A 395 1.70 -19.33 3.64
CA ASP A 395 2.15 -19.61 2.27
C ASP A 395 1.67 -21.00 1.78
N LEU A 396 1.22 -21.87 2.69
CA LEU A 396 0.42 -23.05 2.38
C LEU A 396 -1.07 -22.74 2.21
N GLY A 397 -1.43 -21.45 2.03
CA GLY A 397 -2.75 -20.83 1.84
C GLY A 397 -3.66 -21.45 0.78
N LEU A 398 -3.90 -22.74 0.92
CA LEU A 398 -4.93 -23.52 0.28
C LEU A 398 -6.06 -23.79 1.29
N ILE A 399 -5.94 -23.44 2.57
CA ILE A 399 -6.95 -23.84 3.56
C ILE A 399 -8.07 -22.79 3.67
N GLU A 400 -7.74 -21.51 3.80
CA GLU A 400 -8.76 -20.46 3.96
C GLU A 400 -9.46 -20.14 2.62
N ASP A 401 -8.72 -20.08 1.51
CA ASP A 401 -9.29 -19.88 0.17
C ASP A 401 -10.21 -21.05 -0.24
N ILE A 402 -9.96 -22.27 0.24
CA ILE A 402 -10.81 -23.44 -0.07
C ILE A 402 -12.15 -23.36 0.67
N ASP A 403 -12.20 -22.86 1.90
CA ASP A 403 -13.45 -22.78 2.65
C ASP A 403 -14.34 -21.61 2.18
N GLU A 404 -13.74 -20.52 1.69
CA GLU A 404 -14.45 -19.43 1.01
C GLU A 404 -14.95 -19.86 -0.39
N LEU A 405 -14.13 -20.55 -1.19
CA LEU A 405 -14.56 -21.16 -2.46
C LEU A 405 -15.64 -22.23 -2.28
N LYS A 406 -15.57 -23.05 -1.22
CA LYS A 406 -16.63 -24.02 -0.89
C LYS A 406 -17.93 -23.32 -0.52
N ALA A 407 -17.88 -22.19 0.17
CA ALA A 407 -19.06 -21.40 0.52
C ALA A 407 -19.71 -20.77 -0.73
N GLU A 408 -18.92 -20.25 -1.67
CA GLU A 408 -19.42 -19.75 -2.96
C GLU A 408 -20.01 -20.86 -3.84
N ILE A 409 -19.37 -22.03 -3.91
CA ILE A 409 -19.89 -23.19 -4.66
C ILE A 409 -21.20 -23.69 -4.04
N ALA A 410 -21.27 -23.82 -2.72
CA ALA A 410 -22.49 -24.23 -2.02
C ALA A 410 -23.65 -23.24 -2.22
N PHE A 411 -23.35 -21.93 -2.32
CA PHE A 411 -24.38 -20.91 -2.57
C PHE A 411 -24.97 -20.99 -3.99
N GLU A 412 -24.15 -21.30 -5.00
CA GLU A 412 -24.63 -21.48 -6.38
C GLU A 412 -25.35 -22.83 -6.60
N GLU A 413 -24.97 -23.90 -5.89
CA GLU A 413 -25.71 -25.17 -5.92
C GLU A 413 -27.13 -25.02 -5.34
N VAL A 414 -27.30 -24.23 -4.27
CA VAL A 414 -28.62 -23.93 -3.69
C VAL A 414 -29.50 -23.08 -4.63
N LYS A 415 -28.91 -22.23 -5.48
CA LYS A 415 -29.66 -21.50 -6.52
C LYS A 415 -30.17 -22.41 -7.65
N GLN A 416 -29.45 -23.49 -7.97
CA GLN A 416 -29.85 -24.39 -9.04
C GLN A 416 -30.99 -25.34 -8.63
N GLU A 417 -31.11 -25.67 -7.34
CA GLU A 417 -32.20 -26.53 -6.84
C GLU A 417 -33.56 -25.82 -6.65
N VAL A 418 -33.64 -24.49 -6.77
CA VAL A 418 -34.90 -23.71 -6.60
C VAL A 418 -35.64 -23.44 -7.92
N LYS A 419 -35.26 -24.08 -9.03
CA LYS A 419 -36.05 -24.05 -10.28
C LYS A 419 -37.02 -25.23 -10.35
N GLU A 420 -38.15 -25.10 -9.65
CA GLU A 420 -39.37 -25.87 -9.93
C GLU A 420 -40.41 -25.01 -10.70
N PRO A 421 -41.35 -25.64 -11.42
CA PRO A 421 -41.89 -25.12 -12.67
C PRO A 421 -43.03 -24.13 -12.43
N VAL A 422 -43.00 -23.02 -13.18
CA VAL A 422 -44.12 -22.09 -13.28
C VAL A 422 -45.25 -22.80 -14.04
N THR A 423 -46.32 -23.12 -13.32
CA THR A 423 -47.59 -23.55 -13.88
C THR A 423 -48.24 -22.42 -14.67
N GLU A 424 -48.61 -22.70 -15.91
CA GLU A 424 -49.48 -21.88 -16.75
C GLU A 424 -50.79 -21.56 -16.02
N ILE A 425 -51.06 -20.26 -15.87
CA ILE A 425 -52.39 -19.75 -15.52
C ILE A 425 -52.88 -18.94 -16.71
N GLU A 426 -53.80 -19.52 -17.47
CA GLU A 426 -54.70 -18.83 -18.37
C GLU A 426 -55.53 -17.80 -17.60
N ASN A 427 -55.58 -16.55 -18.06
CA ASN A 427 -56.71 -15.64 -17.92
C ASN A 427 -56.53 -14.53 -18.96
N LYS A 428 -57.29 -14.58 -20.05
CA LYS A 428 -58.61 -13.97 -20.25
C LYS A 428 -58.55 -12.45 -20.47
N GLU A 429 -58.88 -12.12 -21.71
CA GLU A 429 -59.24 -10.83 -22.26
C GLU A 429 -60.16 -10.02 -21.34
N GLU A 430 -59.85 -8.74 -21.16
CA GLU A 430 -60.88 -7.70 -21.10
C GLU A 430 -60.30 -6.41 -21.70
N VAL A 431 -61.01 -5.97 -22.74
CA VAL A 431 -60.84 -4.75 -23.53
C VAL A 431 -61.66 -3.66 -22.87
N ASP A 432 -61.10 -2.46 -22.70
CA ASP A 432 -61.78 -1.15 -22.72
C ASP A 432 -60.64 -0.09 -22.69
N ALA A 433 -60.38 0.68 -23.75
CA ALA A 433 -61.14 1.77 -24.37
C ALA A 433 -61.06 3.10 -23.59
N GLU A 434 -60.50 4.10 -24.30
CA GLU A 434 -60.71 5.56 -24.18
C GLU A 434 -60.00 6.35 -23.08
N GLY A 435 -59.38 7.48 -23.50
CA GLY A 435 -58.93 8.54 -22.61
C GLY A 435 -57.77 9.37 -23.14
N GLU A 436 -57.94 10.02 -24.30
CA GLU A 436 -57.12 11.17 -24.70
C GLU A 436 -57.40 12.35 -23.74
N GLU A 437 -56.37 13.03 -23.26
CA GLU A 437 -56.47 14.44 -22.86
C GLU A 437 -55.10 15.13 -23.05
N GLU A 438 -55.02 15.90 -24.14
CA GLU A 438 -54.01 16.92 -24.38
C GLU A 438 -54.39 18.20 -23.60
N GLU A 439 -53.52 18.68 -22.73
CA GLU A 439 -53.44 20.08 -22.32
C GLU A 439 -51.98 20.53 -22.57
N GLY A 440 -51.64 21.51 -23.38
CA GLY A 440 -52.36 22.75 -23.69
C GLY A 440 -51.92 23.86 -22.73
N ILE A 441 -50.67 24.32 -22.78
CA ILE A 441 -50.23 25.53 -22.08
C ILE A 441 -49.71 26.55 -23.09
N ASP A 442 -50.53 27.56 -23.28
CA ASP A 442 -50.31 28.77 -24.05
C ASP A 442 -49.32 29.74 -23.39
N ALA A 443 -48.83 30.62 -24.25
CA ALA A 443 -47.87 31.67 -24.02
C ALA A 443 -48.40 32.92 -23.30
N GLU A 444 -47.45 33.76 -22.89
CA GLU A 444 -47.52 35.22 -22.69
C GLU A 444 -48.45 35.79 -21.60
N THR A 445 -47.87 36.45 -20.58
CA THR A 445 -47.97 37.93 -20.44
C THR A 445 -46.97 38.52 -19.42
N VAL A 446 -46.40 39.68 -19.82
CA VAL A 446 -45.63 40.74 -19.09
C VAL A 446 -44.14 40.54 -18.85
#